data_AF-A0A425W2K0-F1
#
_entry.id   AF-A0A425W2K0-F1
#
_cell.length_a   1.000
_cell.length_b   1.000
_cell.length_c   1.000
_cell.angle_alpha   90.00
_cell.angle_beta   90.00
_cell.angle_gamma   90.00
#
_symmetry.space_group_name_H-M   'P 1'
#
loop_
_entity.id
_entity.type
_entity.pdbx_description
1 polymer ?
#
loop_
_entity_poly.entity_id
_entity_poly.type
_entity_poly.pdbx_seq_one_letter_code
_entity_poly.pdbx_strand_id
1 'polypeptide(L)'
;MDAALAAIRCGHAQMAGCCLAYLAWWAIFFWPKVGGQEATGPLRYVGIAAIILAVILGALGATRIAQGAGILAPPHAGIIALAGGIVLYMVLLFVTERLFSRVPTTELVLFCAWLALELFCAAGLVAQDRIASAALITILAAIGFLLSLVCYVKYYELAPLASFVCGCLPLAGIGLISLIIALAI
;
A
#
# COMPACT_ATOMS: atom_id res chain seq x y z
N MET A 1 18.84 17.67 3.35
CA MET A 1 17.79 17.68 2.29
C MET A 1 17.96 16.49 1.35
N ASP A 2 19.04 16.42 0.56
CA ASP A 2 19.20 15.45 -0.53
C ASP A 2 19.17 13.98 -0.07
N ALA A 3 19.83 13.67 1.04
CA ALA A 3 19.80 12.32 1.62
C ALA A 3 18.38 11.89 2.05
N ALA A 4 17.56 12.82 2.54
CA ALA A 4 16.18 12.54 2.94
C ALA A 4 15.29 12.30 1.72
N LEU A 5 15.41 13.13 0.68
CA LEU A 5 14.70 12.91 -0.58
C LEU A 5 15.12 11.59 -1.25
N ALA A 6 16.42 11.26 -1.25
CA ALA A 6 16.92 9.98 -1.74
C ALA A 6 16.36 8.78 -0.96
N ALA A 7 16.23 8.90 0.36
CA ALA A 7 15.59 7.88 1.19
C ALA A 7 14.12 7.69 0.81
N ILE A 8 13.37 8.78 0.62
CA ILE A 8 11.96 8.72 0.18
C ILE A 8 11.84 8.07 -1.20
N ARG A 9 12.65 8.47 -2.18
CA ARG A 9 12.67 7.86 -3.54
C ARG A 9 12.95 6.37 -3.49
N CYS A 10 14.01 5.98 -2.76
CA CYS A 10 14.42 4.58 -2.62
C CYS A 10 13.32 3.77 -1.91
N GLY A 11 12.70 4.34 -0.89
CA GLY A 11 11.61 3.69 -0.16
C GLY A 11 10.37 3.47 -1.02
N HIS A 12 10.01 4.42 -1.89
CA HIS A 12 8.93 4.26 -2.85
C HIS A 12 9.25 3.22 -3.95
N ALA A 13 10.49 3.19 -4.45
CA ALA A 13 10.92 2.14 -5.39
C ALA A 13 10.82 0.74 -4.74
N GLN A 14 11.15 0.63 -3.46
CA GLN A 14 10.97 -0.62 -2.70
C GLN A 14 9.50 -0.95 -2.49
N MET A 15 8.63 0.03 -2.25
CA MET A 15 7.19 -0.19 -2.15
C MET A 15 6.60 -0.69 -3.48
N ALA A 16 7.08 -0.16 -4.61
CA ALA A 16 6.72 -0.68 -5.93
C ALA A 16 7.17 -2.15 -6.10
N GLY A 17 8.40 -2.47 -5.69
CA GLY A 17 8.91 -3.85 -5.68
C GLY A 17 8.11 -4.78 -4.75
N CYS A 18 7.69 -4.29 -3.58
CA CYS A 18 6.79 -4.98 -2.66
C CYS A 18 5.48 -5.36 -3.34
N CYS A 19 4.84 -4.39 -3.99
CA CYS A 19 3.58 -4.60 -4.70
C CYS A 19 3.72 -5.60 -5.85
N LEU A 20 4.83 -5.56 -6.61
CA LEU A 20 5.10 -6.53 -7.68
C LEU A 20 5.29 -7.95 -7.13
N ALA A 21 6.07 -8.10 -6.06
CA ALA A 21 6.29 -9.40 -5.41
C ALA A 21 4.98 -9.95 -4.80
N TYR A 22 4.16 -9.08 -4.20
CA TYR A 22 2.86 -9.43 -3.67
C TYR A 22 1.90 -9.84 -4.79
N LEU A 23 1.90 -9.11 -5.92
CA LEU A 23 1.09 -9.47 -7.09
C LEU A 23 1.49 -10.83 -7.67
N ALA A 24 2.78 -11.15 -7.68
CA ALA A 24 3.27 -12.47 -8.09
C ALA A 24 2.76 -13.58 -7.14
N TRP A 25 2.84 -13.37 -5.82
CA TRP A 25 2.23 -14.29 -4.85
C TRP A 25 0.73 -14.45 -5.07
N TRP A 26 0.02 -13.34 -5.29
CA TRP A 26 -1.42 -13.33 -5.53
C TRP A 26 -1.78 -14.15 -6.76
N ALA A 27 -1.10 -13.91 -7.88
CA ALA A 27 -1.26 -14.67 -9.11
C ALA A 27 -1.05 -16.17 -8.88
N ILE A 28 0.04 -16.55 -8.20
CA ILE A 28 0.38 -17.96 -7.98
C ILE A 28 -0.67 -18.67 -7.11
N PHE A 29 -1.13 -18.06 -6.03
CA PHE A 29 -2.02 -18.72 -5.06
C PHE A 29 -3.51 -18.60 -5.38
N PHE A 30 -3.93 -17.57 -6.11
CA PHE A 30 -5.35 -17.29 -6.36
C PHE A 30 -5.78 -17.54 -7.80
N TRP A 31 -4.88 -17.49 -8.80
CA TRP A 31 -5.25 -17.85 -10.17
C TRP A 31 -5.73 -19.31 -10.29
N PRO A 32 -5.06 -20.32 -9.69
CA PRO A 32 -5.55 -21.71 -9.77
C PRO A 32 -6.96 -21.88 -9.20
N LYS A 33 -7.32 -21.07 -8.19
CA LYS A 33 -8.64 -21.11 -7.55
C LYS A 33 -9.77 -20.66 -8.49
N VAL A 34 -9.47 -19.86 -9.51
CA VAL A 34 -10.43 -19.50 -10.57
C VAL A 34 -10.90 -20.76 -11.31
N GLY A 35 -10.01 -21.73 -11.51
CA GLY A 35 -10.30 -23.03 -12.14
C GLY A 35 -10.63 -24.15 -11.14
N GLY A 36 -10.85 -23.86 -9.86
CA GLY A 36 -11.10 -24.86 -8.81
C GLY A 36 -9.88 -25.69 -8.41
N GLN A 37 -8.67 -25.19 -8.69
CA GLN A 37 -7.40 -25.85 -8.38
C GLN A 37 -6.63 -25.12 -7.28
N GLU A 38 -5.55 -25.72 -6.81
CA GLU A 38 -4.62 -25.13 -5.84
C GLU A 38 -3.20 -25.05 -6.39
N ALA A 39 -2.40 -24.13 -5.85
CA ALA A 39 -0.99 -23.99 -6.20
C ALA A 39 -0.20 -25.20 -5.66
N THR A 40 0.37 -26.00 -6.56
CA THR A 40 1.14 -27.20 -6.21
C THR A 40 2.55 -27.17 -6.80
N GLY A 41 3.42 -28.06 -6.31
CA GLY A 41 4.76 -28.26 -6.87
C GLY A 41 5.70 -27.05 -6.69
N PRO A 42 6.72 -26.92 -7.57
CA PRO A 42 7.75 -25.87 -7.49
C PRO A 42 7.19 -24.45 -7.45
N LEU A 43 6.08 -24.19 -8.15
CA LEU A 43 5.46 -22.87 -8.24
C LEU A 43 4.97 -22.38 -6.88
N ARG A 44 4.52 -23.28 -6.00
CA ARG A 44 4.13 -22.93 -4.62
C ARG A 44 5.29 -22.32 -3.84
N TYR A 45 6.50 -22.87 -3.96
CA TYR A 45 7.69 -22.33 -3.30
C TYR A 45 8.09 -20.97 -3.84
N VAL A 46 7.95 -20.76 -5.16
CA VAL A 46 8.14 -19.43 -5.77
C VAL A 46 7.15 -18.41 -5.20
N GLY A 47 5.88 -18.79 -5.04
CA GLY A 47 4.88 -17.93 -4.40
C GLY A 47 5.27 -17.59 -2.96
N ILE A 48 5.68 -18.56 -2.15
CA ILE A 48 6.13 -18.32 -0.76
C ILE A 48 7.33 -17.37 -0.72
N ALA A 49 8.32 -17.56 -1.60
CA ALA A 49 9.45 -16.65 -1.71
C ALA A 49 9.01 -15.22 -2.10
N ALA A 50 8.04 -15.10 -3.00
CA ALA A 50 7.50 -13.82 -3.44
C ALA A 50 6.82 -13.03 -2.31
N ILE A 51 6.00 -13.68 -1.45
CA ILE A 51 5.39 -12.96 -0.33
C ILE A 51 6.40 -12.59 0.76
N ILE A 52 7.41 -13.43 1.01
CA ILE A 52 8.50 -13.08 1.93
C ILE A 52 9.26 -11.86 1.41
N LEU A 53 9.57 -11.84 0.11
CA LEU A 53 10.21 -10.69 -0.53
C LEU A 53 9.34 -9.43 -0.43
N ALA A 54 8.02 -9.56 -0.62
CA ALA A 54 7.09 -8.45 -0.47
C ALA A 54 7.14 -7.85 0.95
N VAL A 55 7.11 -8.70 1.98
CA VAL A 55 7.21 -8.25 3.38
C VAL A 55 8.53 -7.51 3.64
N ILE A 56 9.66 -8.06 3.18
CA ILE A 56 10.97 -7.43 3.34
C ILE A 56 11.01 -6.07 2.65
N LEU A 57 10.60 -6.00 1.38
CA LEU A 57 10.59 -4.76 0.60
C LEU A 57 9.61 -3.73 1.17
N GLY A 58 8.44 -4.16 1.64
CA GLY A 58 7.43 -3.30 2.26
C GLY A 58 7.93 -2.69 3.56
N ALA A 59 8.54 -3.48 4.45
CA ALA A 59 9.11 -2.99 5.71
C ALA A 59 10.28 -2.02 5.46
N LEU A 60 11.19 -2.39 4.56
CA LEU A 60 12.32 -1.55 4.15
C LEU A 60 11.85 -0.25 3.49
N GLY A 61 10.87 -0.32 2.61
CA GLY A 61 10.28 0.82 1.91
C GLY A 61 9.61 1.79 2.87
N ALA A 62 8.72 1.28 3.71
CA ALA A 62 8.02 2.08 4.72
C ALA A 62 8.99 2.77 5.69
N THR A 63 10.01 2.05 6.15
CA THR A 63 11.04 2.59 7.05
C THR A 63 11.80 3.74 6.41
N ARG A 64 12.24 3.59 5.15
CA ARG A 64 12.97 4.64 4.42
C ARG A 64 12.12 5.87 4.14
N ILE A 65 10.86 5.67 3.74
CA ILE A 65 9.92 6.78 3.54
C ILE A 65 9.72 7.53 4.86
N ALA A 66 9.44 6.82 5.96
CA ALA A 66 9.23 7.42 7.27
C ALA A 66 10.47 8.16 7.80
N GLN A 67 11.66 7.60 7.62
CA GLN A 67 12.91 8.25 8.01
C GLN A 67 13.15 9.53 7.21
N GLY A 68 13.00 9.47 5.88
CA GLY A 68 13.15 10.64 5.03
C GLY A 68 12.12 11.72 5.35
N ALA A 69 10.85 11.34 5.49
CA ALA A 69 9.77 12.25 5.89
C ALA A 69 10.03 12.86 7.27
N GLY A 70 10.49 12.08 8.25
CA GLY A 70 10.80 12.55 9.60
C GLY A 70 11.97 13.53 9.69
N ILE A 71 12.88 13.53 8.71
CA ILE A 71 13.92 14.56 8.60
C ILE A 71 13.34 15.87 8.06
N LEU A 72 12.35 15.80 7.16
CA LEU A 72 11.80 16.97 6.47
C LEU A 72 10.62 17.61 7.20
N ALA A 73 9.82 16.81 7.90
CA ALA A 73 8.55 17.22 8.48
C ALA A 73 8.71 17.80 9.89
N PRO A 74 7.75 18.63 10.35
CA PRO A 74 7.69 19.06 11.74
C PRO A 74 7.56 17.85 12.69
N PRO A 75 8.10 17.92 13.93
CA PRO A 75 8.13 16.79 14.86
C PRO A 75 6.76 16.16 15.16
N HIS A 76 5.69 16.96 15.16
CA HIS A 76 4.33 16.50 15.45
C HIS A 76 3.67 15.77 14.27
N ALA A 77 4.15 15.98 13.03
CA ALA A 77 3.50 15.46 11.84
C ALA A 77 3.46 13.92 11.80
N GLY A 78 4.53 13.26 12.27
CA GLY A 78 4.58 11.80 12.36
C GLY A 78 3.57 11.23 13.35
N ILE A 79 3.39 11.89 14.50
CA ILE A 79 2.40 11.49 15.52
C ILE A 79 0.99 11.67 14.97
N ILE A 80 0.71 12.81 14.32
CA ILE A 80 -0.60 13.07 13.71
C ILE A 80 -0.92 12.04 12.63
N ALA A 81 0.03 11.73 11.75
CA ALA A 81 -0.16 10.74 10.71
C ALA A 81 -0.43 9.34 11.29
N LEU A 82 0.35 8.92 12.30
CA LEU A 82 0.16 7.63 12.96
C LEU A 82 -1.20 7.54 13.66
N ALA A 83 -1.54 8.54 14.48
CA ALA A 83 -2.82 8.59 15.19
C ALA A 83 -4.00 8.64 14.20
N GLY A 84 -3.89 9.45 13.15
CA GLY A 84 -4.87 9.53 12.06
C GLY A 84 -5.06 8.20 11.35
N GLY A 85 -3.97 7.48 11.04
CA GLY A 85 -4.03 6.15 10.43
C GLY A 85 -4.71 5.12 11.34
N ILE A 86 -4.44 5.13 12.65
CA ILE A 86 -5.09 4.26 13.63
C ILE A 86 -6.59 4.59 13.71
N VAL A 87 -6.96 5.87 13.85
CA VAL A 87 -8.36 6.29 13.92
C VAL A 87 -9.09 5.91 12.64
N LEU A 88 -8.50 6.17 11.46
CA LEU A 88 -9.06 5.79 10.17
C LEU A 88 -9.28 4.27 10.08
N TYR A 89 -8.30 3.48 10.48
CA TYR A 89 -8.43 2.02 10.54
C TYR A 89 -9.60 1.60 11.44
N MET A 90 -9.70 2.14 12.65
CA MET A 90 -10.78 1.77 13.58
C MET A 90 -12.16 2.15 13.05
N VAL A 91 -12.28 3.33 12.43
CA VAL A 91 -13.53 3.78 11.79
C VAL A 91 -13.89 2.87 10.63
N LEU A 92 -12.96 2.60 9.72
CA LEU A 92 -13.24 1.73 8.57
C LEU A 92 -13.48 0.29 8.98
N LEU A 93 -12.81 -0.23 10.01
CA LEU A 93 -13.06 -1.56 10.57
C LEU A 93 -14.51 -1.65 11.04
N PHE A 94 -14.94 -0.69 11.86
CA PHE A 94 -16.32 -0.63 12.34
C PHE A 94 -17.33 -0.52 11.18
N VAL A 95 -17.09 0.36 10.23
CA VAL A 95 -17.98 0.58 9.08
C VAL A 95 -18.06 -0.66 8.20
N THR A 96 -16.92 -1.24 7.82
CA THR A 96 -16.87 -2.40 6.92
C THR A 96 -17.44 -3.65 7.55
N GLU A 97 -17.21 -3.88 8.85
CA GLU A 97 -17.80 -5.00 9.58
C GLU A 97 -19.33 -4.85 9.71
N ARG A 98 -19.82 -3.66 10.09
CA ARG A 98 -21.24 -3.46 10.41
C ARG A 98 -22.13 -3.24 9.21
N LEU A 99 -21.67 -2.48 8.21
CA LEU A 99 -22.48 -2.11 7.05
C LEU A 99 -22.27 -3.04 5.85
N PHE A 100 -21.10 -3.69 5.78
CA PHE A 100 -20.73 -4.52 4.63
C PHE A 100 -20.43 -5.98 5.01
N SER A 101 -20.64 -6.36 6.28
CA SER A 101 -20.41 -7.71 6.80
C SER A 101 -19.03 -8.28 6.44
N ARG A 102 -18.02 -7.40 6.34
CA ARG A 102 -16.65 -7.78 5.99
C ARG A 102 -15.98 -8.43 7.18
N VAL A 103 -15.41 -9.60 6.96
CA VAL A 103 -14.44 -10.19 7.90
C VAL A 103 -13.19 -9.31 7.87
N PRO A 104 -12.66 -8.87 9.03
CA PRO A 104 -11.44 -8.09 9.10
C PRO A 104 -10.25 -8.86 8.50
N THR A 105 -9.45 -8.18 7.69
CA THR A 105 -8.26 -8.76 7.06
C THR A 105 -7.09 -7.77 7.11
N THR A 106 -5.88 -8.25 6.86
CA THR A 106 -4.67 -7.42 6.93
C THR A 106 -4.66 -6.32 5.88
N GLU A 107 -5.34 -6.49 4.75
CA GLU A 107 -5.42 -5.49 3.68
C GLU A 107 -5.95 -4.14 4.19
N LEU A 108 -6.95 -4.16 5.10
CA LEU A 108 -7.50 -2.93 5.69
C LEU A 108 -6.45 -2.16 6.50
N VAL A 109 -5.63 -2.88 7.26
CA VAL A 109 -4.50 -2.27 7.99
C VAL A 109 -3.48 -1.72 7.01
N LEU A 110 -3.14 -2.49 5.96
CA LEU A 110 -2.09 -2.13 5.00
C LEU A 110 -2.39 -0.83 4.27
N PHE A 111 -3.59 -0.66 3.68
CA PHE A 111 -3.86 0.57 2.92
C PHE A 111 -4.13 1.79 3.84
N CYS A 112 -4.61 1.59 5.07
CA CYS A 112 -4.71 2.67 6.06
C CYS A 112 -3.33 3.14 6.53
N ALA A 113 -2.43 2.20 6.83
CA ALA A 113 -1.05 2.51 7.23
C ALA A 113 -0.27 3.15 6.07
N TRP A 114 -0.47 2.67 4.84
CA TRP A 114 0.14 3.25 3.65
C TRP A 114 -0.36 4.68 3.42
N LEU A 115 -1.66 4.95 3.47
CA LEU A 115 -2.18 6.32 3.35
C LEU A 115 -1.58 7.26 4.40
N ALA A 116 -1.51 6.82 5.66
CA ALA A 116 -0.91 7.61 6.73
C ALA A 116 0.56 7.94 6.44
N LEU A 117 1.34 6.97 5.93
CA LEU A 117 2.73 7.16 5.54
C LEU A 117 2.87 8.17 4.38
N GLU A 118 2.00 8.09 3.36
CA GLU A 118 2.02 9.02 2.22
C GLU A 118 1.66 10.45 2.66
N LEU A 119 0.69 10.62 3.55
CA LEU A 119 0.34 11.92 4.11
C LEU A 119 1.46 12.50 4.99
N PHE A 120 2.17 11.65 5.73
CA PHE A 120 3.37 12.06 6.47
C PHE A 120 4.48 12.53 5.52
N CYS A 121 4.71 11.79 4.44
CA CYS A 121 5.66 12.17 3.39
C CYS A 121 5.27 13.52 2.75
N ALA A 122 4.01 13.71 2.41
CA ALA A 122 3.50 14.96 1.85
C ALA A 122 3.69 16.14 2.81
N ALA A 123 3.42 15.96 4.11
CA ALA A 123 3.66 16.99 5.13
C ALA A 123 5.15 17.40 5.20
N GLY A 124 6.06 16.43 5.08
CA GLY A 124 7.49 16.69 4.98
C GLY A 124 7.86 17.53 3.75
N LEU A 125 7.27 17.24 2.59
CA LEU A 125 7.50 18.00 1.37
C LEU A 125 6.93 19.43 1.44
N VAL A 126 5.76 19.62 2.05
CA VAL A 126 5.18 20.96 2.29
C VAL A 126 6.10 21.80 3.16
N ALA A 127 6.68 21.22 4.21
CA ALA A 127 7.60 21.93 5.11
C ALA A 127 8.91 22.38 4.43
N GLN A 128 9.16 21.91 3.21
CA GLN A 128 10.31 22.29 2.37
C GLN A 128 9.87 23.03 1.10
N ASP A 129 8.68 23.64 1.11
CA ASP A 129 8.08 24.40 0.00
C ASP A 129 7.91 23.59 -1.32
N ARG A 130 7.93 22.26 -1.26
CA ARG A 130 7.72 21.37 -2.42
C ARG A 130 6.24 21.06 -2.65
N ILE A 131 5.43 22.11 -2.78
CA ILE A 131 3.96 22.03 -2.81
C ILE A 131 3.43 21.14 -3.94
N ALA A 132 3.99 21.25 -5.15
CA ALA A 132 3.54 20.45 -6.30
C ALA A 132 3.77 18.95 -6.08
N SER A 133 4.93 18.58 -5.50
CA SER A 133 5.24 17.19 -5.18
C SER A 133 4.37 16.66 -4.04
N ALA A 134 4.12 17.47 -3.01
CA ALA A 134 3.21 17.10 -1.94
C ALA A 134 1.79 16.87 -2.46
N ALA A 135 1.27 17.78 -3.30
CA ALA A 135 -0.04 17.64 -3.92
C ALA A 135 -0.15 16.39 -4.79
N LEU A 136 0.88 16.07 -5.58
CA LEU A 136 0.96 14.84 -6.36
C LEU A 136 0.81 13.61 -5.46
N ILE A 137 1.62 13.49 -4.40
CA ILE A 137 1.56 12.37 -3.47
C ILE A 137 0.17 12.28 -2.83
N THR A 138 -0.39 13.38 -2.32
CA THR A 138 -1.70 13.37 -1.67
C THR A 138 -2.82 12.90 -2.61
N ILE A 139 -2.83 13.39 -3.86
CA ILE A 139 -3.84 13.01 -4.87
C ILE A 139 -3.70 11.53 -5.22
N LEU A 140 -2.49 11.06 -5.52
CA LEU A 140 -2.26 9.66 -5.85
C LEU A 140 -2.58 8.73 -4.68
N ALA A 141 -2.21 9.11 -3.45
CA ALA A 141 -2.52 8.36 -2.24
C ALA A 141 -4.04 8.24 -2.01
N ALA A 142 -4.79 9.33 -2.22
CA ALA A 142 -6.25 9.31 -2.15
C ALA A 142 -6.86 8.36 -3.20
N ILE A 143 -6.37 8.39 -4.44
CA ILE A 143 -6.83 7.49 -5.52
C ILE A 143 -6.54 6.02 -5.14
N GLY A 144 -5.30 5.72 -4.72
CA GLY A 144 -4.89 4.37 -4.33
C GLY A 144 -5.68 3.83 -3.14
N PHE A 145 -5.96 4.68 -2.15
CA PHE A 145 -6.79 4.35 -0.99
C PHE A 145 -8.24 4.06 -1.39
N LEU A 146 -8.87 4.93 -2.19
CA LEU A 146 -10.25 4.75 -2.64
C LEU A 146 -10.40 3.48 -3.50
N LEU A 147 -9.46 3.24 -4.41
CA LEU A 147 -9.40 1.99 -5.17
C LEU A 147 -9.34 0.78 -4.24
N SER A 148 -8.44 0.82 -3.26
CA SER A 148 -8.26 -0.27 -2.28
C SER A 148 -9.53 -0.51 -1.46
N LEU A 149 -10.19 0.55 -1.01
CA LEU A 149 -11.40 0.47 -0.21
C LEU A 149 -12.58 -0.11 -1.00
N VAL A 150 -12.77 0.33 -2.26
CA VAL A 150 -13.81 -0.21 -3.14
C VAL A 150 -13.58 -1.69 -3.41
N CYS A 151 -12.35 -2.06 -3.77
CA CYS A 151 -11.98 -3.46 -3.99
C CYS A 151 -12.17 -4.29 -2.72
N TYR A 152 -11.73 -3.78 -1.57
CA TYR A 152 -11.89 -4.41 -0.27
C TYR A 152 -13.35 -4.74 0.01
N VAL A 153 -14.24 -3.76 -0.06
CA VAL A 153 -15.67 -3.95 0.23
C VAL A 153 -16.31 -4.97 -0.71
N LYS A 154 -15.99 -4.90 -2.01
CA LYS A 154 -16.63 -5.75 -3.03
C LYS A 154 -16.06 -7.16 -3.15
N TYR A 155 -14.87 -7.41 -2.65
CA TYR A 155 -14.11 -8.64 -2.92
C TYR A 155 -14.92 -9.95 -2.74
N TYR A 156 -15.69 -10.09 -1.66
CA TYR A 156 -16.43 -11.33 -1.37
C TYR A 156 -17.78 -11.44 -2.10
N GLU A 157 -18.26 -10.38 -2.74
CA GLU A 157 -19.51 -10.39 -3.53
C GLU A 157 -19.26 -10.84 -4.98
N LEU A 158 -18.00 -10.94 -5.39
CA LEU A 158 -17.61 -11.14 -6.77
C LEU A 158 -17.41 -12.62 -7.14
N ALA A 159 -17.74 -12.96 -8.38
CA ALA A 159 -17.42 -14.26 -8.98
C ALA A 159 -15.89 -14.51 -8.97
N PRO A 160 -15.41 -15.77 -9.02
CA PRO A 160 -13.99 -16.12 -8.81
C PRO A 160 -12.99 -15.34 -9.69
N LEU A 161 -13.29 -15.16 -10.98
CA LEU A 161 -12.41 -14.36 -11.86
C LEU A 161 -12.42 -12.88 -11.49
N ALA A 162 -13.59 -12.33 -11.18
CA ALA A 162 -13.73 -10.94 -10.81
C ALA A 162 -13.10 -10.63 -9.45
N SER A 163 -13.20 -11.52 -8.46
CA SER A 163 -12.52 -11.37 -7.17
C SER A 163 -11.00 -11.48 -7.31
N PHE A 164 -10.50 -12.38 -8.17
CA PHE A 164 -9.07 -12.42 -8.51
C PHE A 164 -8.57 -11.08 -9.05
N VAL A 165 -9.24 -10.52 -10.06
CA VAL A 165 -8.89 -9.21 -10.65
C VAL A 165 -9.01 -8.09 -9.61
N CYS A 166 -10.06 -8.14 -8.79
CA CYS A 166 -10.30 -7.19 -7.71
C CYS A 166 -9.15 -7.14 -6.69
N GLY A 167 -8.52 -8.29 -6.39
CA GLY A 167 -7.32 -8.33 -5.55
C GLY A 167 -6.06 -7.81 -6.23
N CYS A 168 -5.94 -7.96 -7.56
CA CYS A 168 -4.81 -7.45 -8.33
C CYS A 168 -4.82 -5.91 -8.42
N LEU A 169 -6.00 -5.29 -8.53
CA LEU A 169 -6.13 -3.86 -8.82
C LEU A 169 -5.46 -2.96 -7.76
N PRO A 170 -5.68 -3.12 -6.44
CA PRO A 170 -4.99 -2.33 -5.43
C PRO A 170 -3.47 -2.51 -5.45
N LEU A 171 -3.00 -3.75 -5.63
CA LEU A 171 -1.56 -4.05 -5.67
C LEU A 171 -0.89 -3.39 -6.88
N ALA A 172 -1.49 -3.51 -8.06
CA ALA A 172 -0.98 -2.87 -9.28
C ALA A 172 -1.06 -1.35 -9.18
N GLY A 173 -2.18 -0.81 -8.66
CA GLY A 173 -2.41 0.62 -8.50
C GLY A 173 -1.42 1.27 -7.54
N ILE A 174 -1.28 0.74 -6.33
CA ILE A 174 -0.32 1.25 -5.33
C ILE A 174 1.11 1.07 -5.84
N GLY A 175 1.44 -0.06 -6.46
CA GLY A 175 2.77 -0.27 -7.04
C GLY A 175 3.14 0.76 -8.11
N LEU A 176 2.20 1.08 -9.01
CA LEU A 176 2.38 2.12 -10.02
C LEU A 176 2.50 3.51 -9.40
N ILE A 177 1.65 3.84 -8.42
CA ILE A 177 1.71 5.10 -7.68
C ILE A 177 3.09 5.26 -7.01
N SER A 178 3.56 4.23 -6.29
CA SER A 178 4.87 4.26 -5.66
C SER A 178 5.99 4.44 -6.68
N LEU A 179 5.91 3.80 -7.86
CA LEU A 179 6.88 4.02 -8.92
C LEU A 179 6.86 5.45 -9.46
N ILE A 180 5.67 6.02 -9.71
CA ILE A 180 5.51 7.41 -10.15
C ILE A 180 6.13 8.36 -9.13
N ILE A 181 5.84 8.17 -7.84
CA ILE A 181 6.40 8.99 -6.78
C ILE A 181 7.93 8.85 -6.78
N ALA A 182 8.48 7.65 -6.77
CA ALA A 182 9.93 7.42 -6.76
C ALA A 182 10.69 8.15 -7.89
N LEU A 183 10.04 8.35 -9.04
CA LEU A 183 10.61 9.03 -10.20
C LEU A 183 10.37 10.55 -10.21
N ALA A 184 9.33 11.03 -9.53
CA ALA A 184 8.85 12.42 -9.64
C ALA A 184 9.32 13.35 -8.51
N ILE A 185 9.48 12.84 -7.29
CA ILE A 185 10.08 13.60 -6.16
C ILE A 185 11.57 13.56 -6.22
#